data_AF-A0A1Q5QU82-F1
#
_entry.id   AF-A0A1Q5QU82-F1
#
_cell.length_a   1.000
_cell.length_b   1.000
_cell.length_c   1.000
_cell.angle_alpha   90.00
_cell.angle_beta   90.00
_cell.angle_gamma   90.00
#
_symmetry.space_group_name_H-M   'P 1'
#
loop_
_entity.id
_entity.type
_entity.pdbx_description
1 polymer ?
#
loop_
_entity_poly.entity_id
_entity_poly.type
_entity_poly.pdbx_seq_one_letter_code
_entity_poly.pdbx_strand_id
1 'polypeptide(L)'
;MPDRLPEVEYDSHEIVRRVSTTKAYVSFKGCLWKVPQAFCGERLAIRPSANSAQYGVFFAAHPVAIIDLASGESVGYVPEHPSVMSPG
;
A
#
# COMPACT_ATOMS: atom_id res chain seq x y z
N MET A 1 -19.36 -15.62 16.60
CA MET A 1 -18.70 -14.77 15.57
C MET A 1 -17.95 -13.69 16.33
N PRO A 2 -16.65 -13.43 16.07
CA PRO A 2 -15.99 -12.29 16.70
C PRO A 2 -16.52 -10.99 16.07
N ASP A 3 -16.90 -10.04 16.91
CA ASP A 3 -17.67 -8.84 16.55
C ASP A 3 -16.83 -7.71 15.92
N ARG A 4 -15.50 -7.83 15.92
CA ARG A 4 -14.58 -6.87 15.31
C ARG A 4 -13.31 -7.58 14.87
N LEU A 5 -12.88 -7.32 13.65
CA LEU A 5 -11.51 -7.59 13.24
C LEU A 5 -10.58 -6.75 14.13
N PRO A 6 -9.47 -7.31 14.63
CA PRO A 6 -8.49 -6.55 15.41
C PRO A 6 -8.01 -5.37 14.57
N GLU A 7 -7.87 -4.21 15.23
CA GLU A 7 -7.32 -3.02 14.60
C GLU A 7 -5.91 -3.37 14.08
N VAL A 8 -5.57 -2.90 12.88
CA VAL A 8 -4.25 -3.16 12.30
C VAL A 8 -3.23 -2.40 13.13
N GLU A 9 -2.59 -3.12 14.05
CA GLU A 9 -1.47 -2.64 14.83
C GLU A 9 -0.23 -2.67 13.95
N TYR A 10 0.18 -1.48 13.51
CA TYR A 10 1.46 -1.29 12.86
C TYR A 10 2.50 -0.98 13.93
N ASP A 11 3.68 -1.57 13.80
CA ASP A 11 4.78 -1.31 14.72
C ASP A 11 5.19 0.18 14.66
N SER A 12 5.61 0.75 15.79
CA SER A 12 6.05 2.16 15.86
C SER A 12 7.28 2.44 15.00
N HIS A 13 8.03 1.39 14.64
CA HIS A 13 9.17 1.46 13.73
C HIS A 13 8.77 1.35 12.25
N GLU A 14 7.50 1.02 11.93
CA GLU A 14 7.01 1.02 10.56
C GLU A 14 6.56 2.41 10.10
N ILE A 15 6.79 2.72 8.83
CA ILE A 15 6.42 4.02 8.26
C ILE A 15 4.94 3.97 7.90
N VAL A 16 4.07 4.27 8.86
CA VAL A 16 2.63 4.37 8.60
C VAL A 16 2.27 5.76 8.12
N ARG A 17 1.57 5.84 6.99
CA ARG A 17 1.06 7.09 6.44
C ARG A 17 -0.44 6.98 6.21
N ARG A 18 -1.15 8.04 6.63
CA ARG A 18 -2.57 8.18 6.38
C ARG A 18 -2.78 8.71 4.98
N VAL A 19 -3.68 8.08 4.23
CA VAL A 19 -4.10 8.54 2.91
C VAL A 19 -4.97 9.78 3.08
N SER A 20 -4.76 10.80 2.25
CA SER A 20 -5.65 11.95 2.22
C SER A 20 -7.09 11.53 1.89
N THR A 21 -8.05 12.10 2.62
CA THR A 21 -9.48 11.81 2.45
C THR A 21 -10.05 12.43 1.18
N THR A 22 -9.46 13.54 0.73
CA THR A 22 -9.90 14.29 -0.46
C THR A 22 -9.30 13.78 -1.75
N LYS A 23 -8.07 13.25 -1.69
CA LYS A 23 -7.33 12.75 -2.84
C LYS A 23 -6.54 11.53 -2.37
N ALA A 24 -6.62 10.43 -3.11
CA ALA A 24 -5.96 9.16 -2.78
C ALA A 24 -4.43 9.23 -2.87
N TYR A 25 -3.80 10.00 -2.00
CA TYR A 25 -2.36 10.20 -1.95
C TYR A 25 -1.81 10.01 -0.54
N VAL A 26 -0.60 9.48 -0.46
CA VAL A 26 0.21 9.41 0.75
C VAL A 26 1.45 10.27 0.62
N SER A 27 1.83 10.97 1.69
CA SER A 27 3.08 11.75 1.72
C SER A 27 4.23 10.89 2.23
N PHE A 28 5.24 10.69 1.40
CA PHE A 28 6.42 9.90 1.76
C PHE A 28 7.68 10.48 1.11
N LYS A 29 8.75 10.63 1.91
CA LYS A 29 10.04 11.24 1.50
C LYS A 29 9.91 12.62 0.85
N GLY A 30 8.88 13.40 1.23
CA GLY A 30 8.62 14.73 0.67
C GLY A 30 7.84 14.73 -0.65
N CYS A 31 7.49 13.56 -1.18
CA CYS A 31 6.70 13.39 -2.40
C CYS A 31 5.28 12.87 -2.07
N LEU A 32 4.32 13.18 -2.94
CA LEU A 32 2.96 12.66 -2.88
C LEU A 32 2.83 11.45 -3.82
N TRP A 33 2.48 10.30 -3.26
CA TRP A 33 2.35 9.06 -4.00
C TRP A 33 0.90 8.68 -4.13
N LYS A 34 0.45 8.42 -5.36
CA LYS A 34 -0.92 8.04 -5.66
C LYS A 34 -1.16 6.60 -5.21
N VAL A 35 -2.21 6.40 -4.45
CA VAL A 35 -2.69 5.09 -4.01
C VAL A 35 -4.10 4.84 -4.58
N PRO A 36 -4.60 3.59 -4.57
CA PRO A 36 -5.95 3.32 -5.00
C PRO A 36 -6.97 4.11 -4.15
N GLN A 37 -7.98 4.70 -4.80
CA GLN A 37 -8.97 5.55 -4.13
C GLN A 37 -9.79 4.83 -3.05
N ALA A 38 -9.86 3.50 -3.13
CA ALA A 38 -10.49 2.67 -2.10
C ALA A 38 -9.85 2.86 -0.71
N PHE A 39 -8.61 3.35 -0.63
CA PHE A 39 -7.89 3.56 0.64
C PHE A 39 -7.91 5.03 1.11
N CYS A 40 -8.69 5.92 0.49
CA CYS A 40 -8.84 7.29 0.96
C CYS A 40 -9.27 7.33 2.43
N GLY A 41 -8.49 8.00 3.29
CA GLY A 41 -8.76 8.07 4.74
C GLY A 41 -8.19 6.93 5.57
N GLU A 42 -7.70 5.86 4.94
CA GLU A 42 -7.10 4.69 5.59
C GLU A 42 -5.64 4.90 5.99
N ARG A 43 -5.12 4.00 6.84
CA ARG A 43 -3.71 3.93 7.25
C ARG A 43 -2.98 2.85 6.45
N LEU A 44 -1.95 3.26 5.71
CA LEU A 44 -1.10 2.37 4.93
C LEU A 44 0.31 2.33 5.53
N ALA A 45 0.88 1.13 5.63
CA ALA A 45 2.28 0.95 5.96
C ALA A 45 3.14 1.05 4.71
N ILE A 46 4.27 1.73 4.82
CA ILE A 46 5.29 1.84 3.77
C ILE A 46 6.49 1.03 4.24
N ARG A 47 6.81 -0.04 3.51
CA ARG A 47 7.92 -0.94 3.81
C ARG A 47 8.97 -0.84 2.71
N PRO A 48 10.26 -0.72 3.04
CA PRO A 48 11.32 -0.81 2.02
C PRO A 48 11.27 -2.20 1.37
N SER A 49 11.38 -2.23 0.04
CA SER A 49 11.56 -3.48 -0.70
C SER A 49 13.03 -3.88 -0.71
N ALA A 50 13.33 -5.11 -1.13
CA ALA A 50 14.71 -5.60 -1.31
C ALA A 50 15.54 -4.70 -2.25
N ASN A 51 14.87 -3.94 -3.10
CA ASN A 51 15.46 -2.88 -3.90
C ASN A 51 15.45 -1.56 -3.11
N SER A 52 16.63 -1.00 -2.82
CA SER A 52 16.80 0.24 -2.03
C SER A 52 16.06 1.47 -2.58
N ALA A 53 15.61 1.43 -3.83
CA ALA A 53 14.84 2.49 -4.48
C ALA A 53 13.32 2.27 -4.46
N GLN A 54 12.84 1.08 -4.08
CA GLN A 54 11.41 0.75 -4.10
C GLN A 54 10.87 0.53 -2.70
N TYR A 55 9.64 1.00 -2.49
CA TYR A 55 8.90 0.85 -1.25
C TYR A 55 7.54 0.25 -1.56
N GLY A 56 7.19 -0.85 -0.91
CA GLY A 56 5.85 -1.40 -0.98
C GLY A 56 4.92 -0.64 -0.03
N VAL A 57 3.75 -0.29 -0.50
CA VAL A 57 2.65 0.26 0.30
C VAL A 57 1.69 -0.89 0.60
N PHE A 58 1.46 -1.14 1.89
CA PHE A 58 0.66 -2.24 2.40
C PHE A 58 -0.51 -1.71 3.22
N PHE A 59 -1.69 -2.27 2.98
CA PHE A 59 -2.82 -2.18 3.90
C PHE A 59 -2.86 -3.48 4.71
N ALA A 60 -2.55 -3.40 6.00
CA ALA A 60 -2.34 -4.57 6.85
C ALA A 60 -1.27 -5.51 6.25
N ALA A 61 -1.67 -6.75 5.93
CA ALA A 61 -0.81 -7.76 5.31
C ALA A 61 -0.81 -7.71 3.76
N HIS A 62 -1.61 -6.85 3.14
CA HIS A 62 -1.84 -6.86 1.69
C HIS A 62 -1.13 -5.69 0.98
N PRO A 63 -0.29 -5.94 -0.03
CA PRO A 63 0.27 -4.87 -0.84
C PRO A 63 -0.83 -4.20 -1.69
N VAL A 64 -0.82 -2.87 -1.75
CA VAL A 64 -1.82 -2.06 -2.48
C VAL A 64 -1.19 -1.12 -3.50
N ALA A 65 0.07 -0.75 -3.32
CA ALA A 65 0.84 0.04 -4.27
C ALA A 65 2.34 -0.19 -4.10
N ILE A 66 3.11 0.22 -5.10
CA ILE A 66 4.57 0.27 -5.05
C ILE A 66 4.99 1.70 -5.37
N ILE A 67 5.84 2.25 -4.52
CA ILE A 67 6.48 3.54 -4.65
C ILE A 67 7.88 3.30 -5.20
N ASP A 68 8.17 3.83 -6.37
CA ASP A 68 9.52 3.82 -6.94
C ASP A 68 10.13 5.22 -6.84
N LEU A 69 11.15 5.36 -5.97
CA LEU A 69 11.85 6.63 -5.77
C LEU A 69 12.75 7.00 -6.96
N ALA A 70 13.18 6.03 -7.78
CA ALA A 70 14.05 6.28 -8.93
C ALA A 70 13.27 6.86 -10.11
N SER A 71 12.03 6.39 -10.34
CA SER A 71 11.15 6.96 -11.37
C SER A 71 10.32 8.15 -10.88
N GLY A 72 10.09 8.27 -9.57
CA GLY A 72 9.17 9.27 -9.01
C GLY A 72 7.70 8.91 -9.22
N GLU A 73 7.40 7.68 -9.62
CA GLU A 73 6.05 7.20 -9.88
C GLU A 73 5.58 6.18 -8.83
N SER A 74 4.31 6.26 -8.46
CA SER A 74 3.61 5.23 -7.69
C SER A 74 2.78 4.39 -8.63
N VAL A 75 3.03 3.08 -8.67
CA VAL A 75 2.23 2.13 -9.44
C VAL A 75 1.27 1.44 -8.48
N GLY A 76 -0.03 1.45 -8.80
CA GLY A 76 -1.02 0.68 -8.04
C GLY A 76 -0.71 -0.81 -8.16
N TYR A 77 -0.79 -1.55 -7.04
CA TYR A 77 -0.60 -2.99 -7.07
C TYR A 77 -1.89 -3.61 -7.61
N VAL A 78 -1.87 -3.96 -8.90
CA VAL A 78 -2.90 -4.80 -9.51
C VAL A 78 -2.34 -6.21 -9.52
N PRO A 79 -2.80 -7.11 -8.65
CA PRO A 79 -2.50 -8.52 -8.80
C PRO A 79 -3.22 -8.99 -10.07
N GLU A 80 -2.51 -8.99 -11.19
CA GLU A 80 -2.83 -9.89 -12.29
C GLU A 80 -2.63 -11.31 -11.74
N HIS A 81 -3.67 -11.87 -11.11
CA HIS A 81 -3.77 -13.32 -11.08
C HIS A 81 -4.19 -13.73 -12.48
N PRO A 82 -3.32 -14.36 -13.31
CA PRO A 82 -3.86 -15.27 -14.30
C PRO A 82 -4.58 -16.33 -13.48
N SER A 83 -5.91 -16.27 -13.44
CA SER A 83 -6.71 -17.44 -13.10
C SER A 83 -6.23 -18.55 -14.03
N VAL A 84 -5.38 -19.43 -13.51
CA VAL A 84 -5.12 -20.71 -14.18
C VAL A 84 -6.43 -21.48 -14.04
N MET A 85 -7.35 -21.25 -14.97
CA MET A 85 -8.46 -22.17 -15.19
C MET A 85 -7.80 -23.50 -15.51
N SER A 86 -7.83 -24.43 -14.55
CA SER A 86 -7.50 -25.82 -14.83
C SER A 86 -8.50 -26.32 -15.87
N PRO A 87 -8.07 -26.81 -17.05
CA PRO A 87 -8.98 -27.59 -17.87
C PRO A 87 -9.14 -28.94 -17.17
N GLY A 88 -10.39 -29.28 -16.85
CA GLY A 88 -10.78 -30.64 -16.47
C GLY A 88 -10.80 -31.59 -17.67
#